data_AF-A0A7J9HW17-F1
#
_entry.id   AF-A0A7J9HW17-F1
#
_cell.length_a   1.000
_cell.length_b   1.000
_cell.length_c   1.000
_cell.angle_alpha   90.00
_cell.angle_beta   90.00
_cell.angle_gamma   90.00
#
_symmetry.space_group_name_H-M   'P 1'
#
loop_
_entity.id
_entity.type
_entity.pdbx_description
1 polymer ?
#
loop_
_entity_poly.entity_id
_entity_poly.type
_entity_poly.pdbx_seq_one_letter_code
_entity_poly.pdbx_strand_id
1 'polypeptide(L)' 'MLSMEENHLLDIVDAEIGKDGQIDEVVAVAQPAKRCLNLDRRYRPTMKEVAMEFEKLRTREGDYIPIDQHKQVE' A
#
# COMPACT_ATOMS: atom_id res chain seq x y z
N MET A 1 -13.69 0.52 -6.85
CA MET A 1 -13.72 0.91 -5.42
C MET A 1 -14.14 2.36 -5.43
N LEU A 2 -15.45 2.61 -5.44
CA LEU A 2 -16.03 3.92 -5.77
C LEU A 2 -15.49 5.03 -4.87
N SER A 3 -15.29 4.73 -3.59
CA SER A 3 -14.69 5.66 -2.62
C SER A 3 -13.31 6.20 -3.03
N MET A 4 -12.50 5.42 -3.76
CA MET A 4 -11.21 5.88 -4.27
C MET A 4 -11.33 6.74 -5.54
N GLU A 5 -12.42 6.59 -6.29
CA GLU A 5 -12.71 7.33 -7.52
C GLU A 5 -13.40 8.67 -7.22
N GLU A 6 -14.12 8.73 -6.11
CA GLU A 6 -14.91 9.87 -5.67
C GLU A 6 -14.20 10.72 -4.59
N ASN A 7 -12.90 10.49 -4.35
CA ASN A 7 -12.11 11.13 -3.28
C ASN A 7 -12.65 10.92 -1.84
N HIS A 8 -13.48 9.90 -1.65
CA HIS A 8 -14.09 9.48 -0.38
C HIS A 8 -13.24 8.42 0.35
N LEU A 9 -11.92 8.43 0.15
CA LEU A 9 -11.02 7.46 0.77
C LEU A 9 -11.08 7.56 2.31
N LEU A 10 -11.11 8.78 2.85
CA LEU A 10 -11.13 9.00 4.29
C LEU A 10 -12.42 8.51 4.96
N ASP A 11 -13.50 8.35 4.20
CA ASP A 11 -14.79 7.86 4.71
C ASP A 11 -14.79 6.35 5.00
N ILE A 12 -13.81 5.63 4.44
CA ILE A 12 -13.69 4.16 4.58
C ILE A 12 -12.44 3.72 5.33
N VAL A 13 -11.49 4.62 5.52
CA VAL A 13 -10.25 4.37 6.26
C VAL A 13 -10.56 4.40 7.75
N ASP A 14 -9.85 3.58 8.52
CA ASP A 14 -10.01 3.55 9.96
C ASP A 14 -9.83 4.96 10.55
N ALA A 15 -10.72 5.34 11.46
CA ALA A 15 -10.77 6.67 12.04
C ALA A 15 -9.46 7.05 12.76
N GLU A 16 -8.69 6.07 13.26
CA GLU A 16 -7.39 6.32 13.87
C GLU A 16 -6.34 6.72 12.84
N ILE A 17 -6.43 6.21 11.61
CA ILE A 17 -5.50 6.52 10.51
C ILE A 17 -5.86 7.88 9.88
N GLY A 18 -7.14 8.24 9.86
CA GLY A 18 -7.65 9.48 9.24
C GLY A 18 -7.39 10.77 10.03
N LYS A 19 -6.91 10.69 11.28
CA LYS A 19 -6.75 11.85 12.19
C LYS A 19 -5.43 12.61 12.05
N ASP A 20 -4.38 11.95 11.58
CA ASP A 20 -3.00 12.41 11.81
C ASP A 20 -2.33 13.11 10.62
N GLY A 21 -3.09 13.59 9.63
CA GLY A 21 -2.53 14.33 8.48
C GLY A 21 -1.72 13.46 7.50
N GLN A 22 -1.73 12.14 7.67
CA GLN A 22 -1.06 11.14 6.83
C GLN A 22 -1.85 10.82 5.54
N ILE A 23 -2.64 11.77 5.04
CA ILE A 23 -3.55 11.55 3.90
C ILE A 23 -2.76 11.08 2.67
N ASP A 24 -1.56 11.64 2.46
CA ASP A 24 -0.70 11.28 1.33
C ASP A 24 -0.17 9.84 1.42
N GLU A 25 0.19 9.37 2.61
CA GLU A 25 0.62 7.99 2.86
C GLU A 25 -0.55 7.01 2.68
N VAL A 26 -1.72 7.37 3.19
CA VAL A 26 -2.96 6.62 3.02
C VAL A 26 -3.31 6.48 1.54
N VAL A 27 -3.26 7.58 0.77
CA VAL A 27 -3.46 7.56 -0.69
C VAL A 27 -2.40 6.69 -1.38
N ALA A 28 -1.14 6.78 -0.94
CA ALA A 28 -0.04 6.05 -1.53
C ALA A 28 -0.18 4.52 -1.35
N VAL A 29 -0.68 4.06 -0.20
CA VAL A 29 -0.97 2.62 0.07
C VAL A 29 -2.27 2.18 -0.60
N ALA A 30 -3.28 3.04 -0.62
CA ALA A 30 -4.58 2.78 -1.21
C ALA A 30 -4.55 2.49 -2.71
N GLN A 31 -3.68 3.18 -3.46
CA GLN A 31 -3.57 3.00 -4.91
C GLN A 31 -3.13 1.58 -5.32
N PRO A 32 -2.04 1.00 -4.77
CA PRO A 32 -1.72 -0.41 -4.94
C PRO A 32 -2.86 -1.34 -4.52
N ALA A 33 -3.46 -1.12 -3.34
CA ALA A 33 -4.56 -1.95 -2.83
C ALA A 33 -5.78 -1.96 -3.75
N LYS A 34 -6.14 -0.82 -4.35
CA LYS A 34 -7.21 -0.71 -5.34
C LYS A 34 -6.96 -1.62 -6.54
N ARG A 35 -5.72 -1.71 -7.04
CA ARG A 35 -5.38 -2.59 -8.17
C ARG A 35 -5.49 -4.07 -7.80
N CYS A 36 -5.11 -4.44 -6.57
CA CYS A 36 -5.28 -5.81 -6.06
C CYS A 36 -6.75 -6.27 -6.05
N LEU A 37 -7.68 -5.34 -5.82
CA LEU A 37 -9.12 -5.61 -5.75
C LEU A 37 -9.84 -5.50 -7.12
N ASN A 38 -9.10 -5.42 -8.24
CA ASN A 38 -9.72 -5.37 -9.56
C ASN A 38 -10.58 -6.63 -9.82
N LEU A 39 -11.80 -6.44 -10.33
CA LEU A 39 -12.71 -7.55 -10.64
C LEU A 39 -12.16 -8.44 -11.76
N ASP A 40 -11.49 -7.87 -12.75
CA ASP A 40 -10.79 -8.64 -13.77
C ASP A 40 -9.39 -8.99 -13.27
N ARG A 41 -9.18 -10.29 -13.06
CA ARG A 41 -7.94 -10.88 -12.55
C ARG A 41 -6.72 -10.50 -13.39
N ARG A 42 -6.88 -10.24 -14.69
CA ARG A 42 -5.78 -9.90 -15.60
C ARG A 42 -5.14 -8.55 -15.28
N TYR A 43 -5.86 -7.66 -14.61
CA TYR A 43 -5.36 -6.36 -14.17
C TYR A 43 -4.91 -6.35 -12.71
N ARG A 44 -5.01 -7.47 -11.99
CA ARG A 44 -4.46 -7.57 -10.65
C ARG A 44 -2.95 -7.70 -10.74
N PRO A 45 -2.17 -6.92 -9.96
CA PRO A 45 -0.74 -7.08 -9.89
C PRO A 45 -0.37 -8.42 -9.26
N THR A 46 0.83 -8.90 -9.59
CA THR A 46 1.48 -9.99 -8.87
C THR A 46 1.90 -9.53 -7.47
N MET A 47 2.03 -10.47 -6.54
CA MET A 47 2.50 -10.12 -5.18
C MET A 47 3.92 -9.53 -5.19
N LYS A 48 4.74 -9.88 -6.18
CA LYS A 48 6.07 -9.30 -6.37
C LYS A 48 6.00 -7.81 -6.71
N GLU A 49 5.08 -7.42 -7.59
CA GLU A 49 4.86 -6.00 -7.93
C GLU A 49 4.30 -5.22 -6.74
N VAL A 50 3.35 -5.80 -6.01
CA VAL A 50 2.79 -5.20 -4.78
C VAL A 50 3.87 -4.98 -3.72
N ALA A 51 4.70 -6.00 -3.46
CA ALA A 51 5.82 -5.89 -2.51
C ALA A 51 6.80 -4.78 -2.92
N MET A 52 7.18 -4.71 -4.20
CA MET A 52 8.08 -3.68 -4.71
C MET A 52 7.48 -2.27 -4.59
N GLU A 53 6.17 -2.11 -4.81
CA GLU A 53 5.50 -0.83 -4.63
C GLU A 53 5.49 -0.39 -3.15
N PHE A 54 5.20 -1.31 -2.23
CA PHE A 54 5.25 -1.01 -0.79
C PHE A 54 6.66 -0.76 -0.26
N GLU A 55 7.69 -1.46 -0.77
CA GLU A 55 9.08 -1.16 -0.47
C GLU A 55 9.44 0.28 -0.86
N LYS A 56 8.98 0.74 -2.04
CA LYS A 56 9.20 2.14 -2.47
C LYS A 56 8.55 3.15 -1.54
N LEU A 57 7.37 2.85 -0.99
CA LEU A 57 6.72 3.73 -0.02
C LEU A 57 7.54 3.82 1.27
N ARG A 58 8.04 2.68 1.77
CA ARG A 58 8.89 2.62 2.97
C ARG A 58 10.20 3.39 2.80
N THR A 59 10.76 3.45 1.59
CA THR A 59 12.02 4.17 1.32
C THR A 59 11.88 5.69 1.14
N ARG A 60 10.65 6.22 1.03
CA ARG A 60 10.41 7.68 0.90
C ARG A 60 10.56 8.41 2.24
N GLU A 61 10.39 7.68 3.34
CA GLU A 61 10.77 8.11 4.67
C GLU A 61 12.21 7.62 4.92
N GLY A 62 13.08 8.53 5.32
CA GLY A 62 14.54 8.36 5.26
C GLY A 62 15.16 7.36 6.24
N ASP A 63 14.56 6.21 6.53
CA ASP A 63 15.14 5.17 7.39
C ASP A 63 14.95 3.76 6.80
N TYR A 64 16.00 3.28 6.12
CA TYR A 64 16.12 1.91 5.63
C TYR A 64 16.53 0.97 6.77
N ILE A 65 15.69 0.01 7.16
CA ILE A 65 16.14 -1.18 7.90
C ILE A 65 16.38 -2.30 6.87
N PRO A 66 17.61 -2.85 6.74
CA PRO A 66 17.88 -3.96 5.86
C PRO A 66 17.13 -5.20 6.35
N ILE A 67 16.27 -5.74 5.50
CA ILE A 67 15.70 -7.08 5.66
C ILE A 67 16.85 -8.08 5.45
N ASP A 68 17.44 -8.54 6.55
CA ASP A 68 18.31 -9.70 6.54
C ASP A 68 17.52 -10.88 5.98
N GLN A 69 17.97 -11.37 4.82
CA GLN A 69 17.59 -12.69 4.34
C GLN A 69 18.28 -13.69 5.27
N HIS A 70 17.64 -14.00 6.40
CA HIS A 70 18.04 -15.17 7.19
C HIS A 70 17.78 -16.45 6.37
N LYS A 71 18.79 -16.77 5.56
CA LYS A 71 19.53 -18.02 5.48
C LYS A 71 18.80 -19.23 6.05
N GLN A 72 18.58 -20.22 5.19
CA GLN A 72 18.36 -21.61 5.60
C GLN A 72 19.46 -22.03 6.60
N VAL A 73 19.04 -22.36 7.83
CA VAL A 73 19.63 -23.33 8.76
C VAL A 73 18.42 -23.78 9.59
N GLU A 74 17.90 -24.99 9.48
CA GLU A 74 18.54 -26.30 9.69
C GLU A 74 18.13 -27.33 8.63
#